data_AF-A0A0B7KQD7-F1
#
_entry.id   AF-A0A0B7KQD7-F1
#
_cell.length_a   1.000
_cell.length_b   1.000
_cell.length_c   1.000
_cell.angle_alpha   90.00
_cell.angle_beta   90.00
_cell.angle_gamma   90.00
#
_symmetry.space_group_name_H-M   'P 1'
#
loop_
_entity.id
_entity.type
_entity.pdbx_description
1 polymer ?
#
loop_
_entity_poly.entity_id
_entity_poly.type
_entity_poly.pdbx_seq_one_letter_code
_entity_poly.pdbx_strand_id
1 'polypeptide(L)'
;MPLQRRQNSIAAAYYRGGTSRAIMIQVKDLPTDKAQWDPIFLGAIGSPDPYGRQLDGLGGGISSLSKICVVGPSTHPDADVDYTFVSLGIKNTHVDYSSNCGNMTAA
;
A
#
# COMPACT_ATOMS: atom_id res chain seq x y z
N MET A 1 -1.32 25.87 -19.06
CA MET A 1 -1.14 25.60 -17.62
C MET A 1 -1.44 24.13 -17.40
N PRO A 2 -0.58 23.33 -16.75
CA PRO A 2 -0.95 21.96 -16.42
C PRO A 2 -2.18 22.01 -15.51
N LEU A 3 -3.20 21.22 -15.83
CA LEU A 3 -4.40 21.06 -15.01
C LEU A 3 -3.95 20.72 -13.59
N GLN A 4 -4.23 21.61 -12.63
CA GLN A 4 -4.02 21.35 -11.21
C GLN A 4 -4.98 20.22 -10.82
N ARG A 5 -4.52 18.97 -10.92
CA ARG A 5 -5.28 17.82 -10.45
C ARG A 5 -5.41 17.96 -8.94
N ARG A 6 -6.66 18.12 -8.49
CA ARG A 6 -6.98 18.12 -7.07
C ARG A 6 -6.51 16.78 -6.48
N GLN A 7 -5.71 16.86 -5.42
CA GLN A 7 -5.34 15.66 -4.66
C GLN A 7 -6.56 15.15 -3.88
N ASN A 8 -6.69 13.83 -3.82
CA ASN A 8 -7.67 13.15 -2.96
C ASN A 8 -6.96 12.66 -1.69
N SER A 9 -7.67 12.61 -0.57
CA SER A 9 -7.16 12.08 0.69
C SER A 9 -7.82 10.74 1.02
N ILE A 10 -7.04 9.84 1.59
CA ILE A 10 -7.49 8.55 2.16
C ILE A 10 -6.91 8.48 3.57
N ALA A 11 -7.74 8.08 4.54
CA ALA A 11 -7.27 7.87 5.90
C ALA A 11 -6.31 6.67 5.93
N ALA A 12 -5.12 6.88 6.49
CA ALA A 12 -4.09 5.86 6.54
C ALA A 12 -3.17 6.06 7.76
N ALA A 13 -2.52 4.99 8.18
CA ALA A 13 -1.39 5.02 9.09
C ALA A 13 -0.10 4.67 8.33
N TYR A 14 1.04 5.15 8.82
CA TYR A 14 2.35 4.74 8.32
C TYR A 14 3.14 4.15 9.47
N TYR A 15 3.42 2.85 9.40
CA TYR A 15 3.91 2.09 10.54
C TYR A 15 5.14 1.26 10.20
N ARG A 16 5.95 0.99 11.23
CA ARG A 16 7.07 0.05 11.16
C ARG A 16 6.63 -1.29 11.77
N GLY A 17 6.67 -2.35 10.98
CA GLY A 17 6.53 -3.73 11.44
C GLY A 17 7.84 -4.47 11.21
N GLY A 18 8.43 -5.05 12.27
CA GLY A 18 9.75 -5.67 12.18
C GLY A 18 10.79 -4.73 11.55
N THR A 19 11.45 -5.18 10.48
CA THR A 19 12.41 -4.37 9.70
C THR A 19 11.82 -3.72 8.44
N SER A 20 10.49 -3.71 8.30
CA SER A 20 9.75 -3.13 7.17
C SER A 20 8.94 -1.90 7.58
N ARG A 21 8.53 -1.08 6.61
CA ARG A 21 7.48 -0.06 6.79
C ARG A 21 6.45 -0.16 5.69
N ALA A 22 5.20 0.15 6.02
CA ALA A 22 4.10 0.17 5.05
C ALA A 22 3.10 1.28 5.37
N ILE A 23 2.36 1.68 4.35
CA ILE A 23 1.10 2.40 4.52
C ILE A 23 0.04 1.37 4.91
N MET A 24 -0.72 1.63 5.97
CA MET A 24 -1.81 0.79 6.43
C MET A 24 -3.14 1.52 6.22
N ILE A 25 -4.08 0.87 5.53
CA ILE A 25 -5.35 1.46 5.11
C ILE A 25 -6.49 0.54 5.58
N GLN A 26 -7.56 1.12 6.11
CA GLN A 26 -8.77 0.35 6.41
C GLN A 26 -9.54 0.08 5.12
N VAL A 27 -10.05 -1.13 4.93
CA VAL A 27 -10.78 -1.51 3.69
C VAL A 27 -11.97 -0.61 3.41
N LYS A 28 -12.63 -0.08 4.46
CA LYS A 28 -13.77 0.85 4.36
C LYS A 28 -13.41 2.21 3.74
N ASP A 29 -12.12 2.57 3.76
CA ASP A 29 -11.60 3.84 3.22
C ASP A 29 -11.11 3.68 1.76
N LEU A 30 -11.23 2.47 1.20
CA LEU A 30 -10.93 2.16 -0.20
C LEU A 30 -12.22 1.96 -1.01
N PRO A 31 -12.16 2.09 -2.35
CA PRO A 31 -13.27 1.70 -3.21
C PRO A 31 -13.65 0.23 -3.01
N THR A 32 -14.94 -0.08 -3.08
CA THR A 32 -15.43 -1.45 -2.97
C THR A 32 -14.89 -2.36 -4.08
N ASP A 33 -14.68 -1.81 -5.27
CA ASP A 33 -14.06 -2.54 -6.39
C ASP A 33 -12.53 -2.56 -6.23
N LYS A 34 -11.99 -3.76 -5.96
CA LYS A 34 -10.54 -3.98 -5.83
C LYS A 34 -9.76 -3.64 -7.10
N ALA A 35 -10.38 -3.67 -8.29
CA ALA A 35 -9.71 -3.28 -9.53
C ALA A 35 -9.31 -1.79 -9.53
N GLN A 36 -9.89 -0.98 -8.65
CA GLN A 36 -9.59 0.45 -8.52
C GLN A 36 -8.46 0.73 -7.51
N TRP A 37 -7.91 -0.29 -6.85
CA TRP A 37 -6.91 -0.10 -5.79
C TRP A 37 -5.51 0.19 -6.34
N ASP A 38 -5.09 -0.50 -7.41
CA ASP A 38 -3.72 -0.41 -7.92
C ASP A 38 -3.28 1.03 -8.22
N PRO A 39 -4.08 1.89 -8.90
CA PRO A 39 -3.67 3.28 -9.15
C PRO A 39 -3.53 4.11 -7.86
N ILE A 40 -4.34 3.83 -6.84
CA ILE A 40 -4.27 4.49 -5.54
C ILE A 40 -2.96 4.10 -4.85
N PHE A 41 -2.66 2.80 -4.82
CA PHE A 41 -1.48 2.25 -4.17
C PHE A 41 -0.18 2.68 -4.84
N LEU A 42 -0.14 2.62 -6.17
CA LEU A 42 0.98 3.10 -6.97
C LEU A 42 1.23 4.59 -6.76
N GLY A 43 0.17 5.42 -6.75
CA GLY A 43 0.27 6.84 -6.46
C GLY A 43 0.74 7.14 -5.04
N ALA A 44 0.21 6.43 -4.04
CA ALA A 44 0.57 6.63 -2.64
C ALA A 44 2.02 6.24 -2.34
N ILE A 45 2.54 5.19 -3.00
CA ILE A 45 3.92 4.73 -2.81
C ILE A 45 4.93 5.47 -3.69
N GLY A 46 4.48 6.13 -4.77
CA GLY A 46 5.34 6.84 -5.72
C GLY A 46 5.93 5.93 -6.79
N SER A 47 5.16 4.96 -7.28
CA SER A 47 5.54 4.02 -8.34
C SER A 47 4.68 4.19 -9.60
N PRO A 48 5.22 3.92 -10.82
CA PRO A 48 6.60 3.56 -11.08
C PRO A 48 7.54 4.77 -10.98
N ASP A 49 8.70 4.58 -10.34
CA ASP A 49 9.79 5.56 -10.35
C ASP A 49 11.02 4.98 -11.08
N PRO A 50 11.33 5.44 -12.31
CA PRO A 50 12.51 5.02 -13.06
C PRO A 50 13.83 5.23 -12.30
N TYR A 51 13.90 6.24 -11.44
CA TYR A 51 15.08 6.56 -10.64
C TYR A 51 15.20 5.70 -9.37
N GLY A 52 14.13 4.98 -9.01
CA GLY A 52 14.09 4.02 -7.91
C GLY A 52 14.20 4.62 -6.52
N ARG A 53 13.76 5.86 -6.33
CA ARG A 53 13.85 6.61 -5.07
C ARG A 53 12.49 6.78 -4.38
N GLN A 54 11.40 6.75 -5.15
CA GLN A 54 10.01 6.96 -4.71
C GLN A 54 9.80 8.31 -3.99
N LEU A 55 10.46 9.38 -4.47
CA LEU A 55 10.43 10.70 -3.82
C LEU A 55 9.08 11.42 -3.89
N ASP A 56 8.20 11.00 -4.80
CA ASP A 56 6.84 11.55 -4.98
C ASP A 56 5.77 10.66 -4.34
N GLY A 57 6.14 9.96 -3.26
CA GLY A 57 5.25 9.08 -2.49
C GLY A 57 5.85 8.72 -1.13
N LEU A 58 5.21 7.79 -0.42
CA LEU A 58 5.68 7.30 0.89
C LEU A 58 6.59 6.06 0.79
N GLY A 59 6.90 5.62 -0.43
CA GLY A 59 7.88 4.58 -0.69
C GLY A 59 9.30 5.01 -0.35
N GLY A 60 10.19 4.03 -0.18
CA GLY A 60 11.59 4.28 0.19
C GLY A 60 12.63 3.84 -0.85
N GLY A 61 12.21 3.48 -2.07
CA GLY A 61 13.11 3.02 -3.13
C GLY A 61 13.70 1.63 -2.93
N ILE A 62 13.26 0.90 -1.89
CA ILE A 62 13.67 -0.47 -1.58
C ILE A 62 12.46 -1.32 -1.18
N SER A 63 12.53 -2.64 -1.40
CA SER A 63 11.38 -3.54 -1.23
C SER A 63 10.82 -3.59 0.21
N SER A 64 11.66 -3.35 1.23
CA SER A 64 11.23 -3.28 2.63
C SER A 64 10.38 -2.05 2.95
N LEU A 65 10.38 -1.05 2.06
CA LEU A 65 9.71 0.25 2.21
C LEU A 65 8.70 0.54 1.08
N SER A 66 8.42 -0.43 0.19
CA SER A 66 7.46 -0.31 -0.91
C SER A 66 6.30 -1.28 -0.70
N LYS A 67 5.49 -0.98 0.33
CA LYS A 67 4.50 -1.90 0.90
C LYS A 67 3.22 -1.18 1.28
N ILE A 68 2.10 -1.87 1.10
CA ILE A 68 0.80 -1.49 1.65
C ILE A 68 0.20 -2.67 2.40
N CYS A 69 -0.52 -2.38 3.48
CA CYS A 69 -1.34 -3.34 4.21
C CYS A 69 -2.79 -2.83 4.21
N VAL A 70 -3.72 -3.67 3.80
CA VAL A 70 -5.16 -3.39 3.93
C VAL A 70 -5.72 -4.24 5.06
N VAL A 71 -6.41 -3.59 5.99
CA VAL A 71 -7.00 -4.24 7.17
C VAL A 71 -8.50 -4.01 7.19
N GLY A 72 -9.27 -5.01 7.59
CA GLY A 72 -10.73 -4.90 7.70
C GLY A 72 -11.32 -5.91 8.69
N PRO A 73 -12.66 -5.88 8.85
CA PRO A 73 -13.37 -6.92 9.59
C PRO A 73 -13.06 -8.31 9.04
N SER A 74 -12.95 -9.30 9.91
CA SER A 74 -12.63 -10.65 9.43
C SER A 74 -13.77 -11.28 8.62
N THR A 75 -13.39 -12.08 7.63
CA THR A 75 -14.28 -13.00 6.90
C THR A 75 -14.14 -14.45 7.38
N HIS A 76 -13.28 -14.70 8.38
CA HIS A 76 -13.01 -16.03 8.91
C HIS A 76 -13.49 -16.14 10.37
N PRO A 77 -14.17 -17.24 10.77
CA PRO A 77 -14.77 -17.36 12.11
C PRO A 77 -13.76 -17.33 13.26
N ASP A 78 -12.52 -17.78 13.00
CA ASP A 78 -11.47 -17.88 14.01
C ASP A 78 -10.46 -16.72 14.01
N ALA A 79 -10.73 -15.65 13.25
CA ALA A 79 -9.82 -14.50 13.15
C ALA A 79 -10.54 -13.19 13.52
N ASP A 80 -9.81 -12.26 14.13
CA ASP A 80 -10.35 -10.96 14.53
C ASP A 80 -10.40 -9.97 13.35
N VAL A 81 -9.45 -10.09 12.42
CA VAL A 81 -9.30 -9.17 11.28
C VAL A 81 -8.91 -9.90 10.01
N ASP A 82 -9.30 -9.34 8.88
CA ASP A 82 -8.72 -9.69 7.58
C ASP A 82 -7.56 -8.76 7.27
N TYR A 83 -6.46 -9.37 6.83
CA TYR A 83 -5.21 -8.68 6.49
C TYR A 83 -4.80 -9.05 5.07
N THR A 84 -4.64 -8.03 4.21
CA THR A 84 -4.10 -8.18 2.86
C THR A 84 -2.78 -7.43 2.75
N PHE A 85 -1.70 -8.16 2.46
CA PHE A 85 -0.40 -7.58 2.14
C PHE A 85 -0.32 -7.25 0.65
N VAL A 86 0.31 -6.12 0.32
CA VAL A 86 0.57 -5.69 -1.05
C VAL A 86 2.02 -5.25 -1.19
N SER A 87 2.74 -5.87 -2.12
CA SER A 87 4.09 -5.46 -2.50
C SER A 87 4.05 -4.71 -3.83
N LEU A 88 4.70 -3.54 -3.88
CA LEU A 88 4.70 -2.70 -5.09
C LEU A 88 6.08 -2.66 -5.73
N GLY A 89 6.11 -2.89 -7.03
CA GLY A 89 7.29 -2.66 -7.85
C GLY A 89 7.73 -1.20 -7.77
N ILE A 90 9.04 -0.99 -7.63
CA ILE A 90 9.60 0.36 -7.50
C ILE A 90 9.71 1.02 -8.88
N LYS A 91 10.22 0.29 -9.88
CA LYS A 91 10.50 0.81 -11.23
C LYS A 91 9.45 0.43 -12.28
N ASN A 92 8.41 -0.28 -11.87
CA ASN A 92 7.33 -0.75 -12.75
C ASN A 92 6.00 -0.62 -12.02
N THR A 93 4.90 -0.88 -12.72
CA THR A 93 3.54 -0.77 -12.19
C THR A 93 3.02 -2.08 -11.59
N HIS A 94 3.90 -3.05 -11.31
CA HIS A 94 3.48 -4.34 -10.81
C HIS A 94 3.03 -4.22 -9.35
N VAL A 95 1.84 -4.73 -9.06
CA VAL A 95 1.24 -4.80 -7.72
C VAL A 95 1.01 -6.28 -7.42
N ASP A 96 1.63 -6.78 -6.37
CA ASP A 96 1.57 -8.18 -5.97
C ASP A 96 0.74 -8.36 -4.70
N TYR A 97 -0.31 -9.17 -4.82
CA TYR A 97 -1.23 -9.58 -3.75
C TYR A 97 -1.07 -11.05 -3.34
N SER A 98 -0.16 -11.80 -3.99
CA SER A 98 -0.01 -13.24 -3.81
C SER A 98 0.84 -13.63 -2.61
N SER A 99 1.57 -12.67 -2.04
CA SER A 99 2.53 -12.88 -0.97
C SER A 99 2.02 -12.35 0.38
N ASN A 100 2.71 -12.76 1.45
CA ASN A 100 2.54 -12.18 2.78
C ASN A 100 3.88 -11.60 3.26
N CYS A 101 3.86 -10.70 4.24
CA CYS A 101 5.05 -10.14 4.86
C CYS A 101 5.00 -10.31 6.38
N GLY A 102 5.70 -11.31 6.91
CA GLY A 102 5.73 -11.58 8.36
C GLY A 102 6.29 -10.43 9.22
N ASN A 103 7.08 -9.52 8.64
CA ASN A 103 7.45 -8.28 9.32
C ASN A 103 6.23 -7.38 9.58
N MET A 104 5.33 -7.27 8.61
CA MET A 104 4.19 -6.37 8.69
C MET A 104 3.01 -6.94 9.47
N THR A 105 2.97 -8.26 9.71
CA THR A 105 1.97 -8.86 10.61
C THR A 105 2.19 -8.51 12.08
N ALA A 106 3.34 -7.93 12.44
CA ALA A 106 3.64 -7.44 13.78
C ALA A 106 3.18 -5.99 14.02
N ALA A 107 2.69 -5.30 12.98
CA ALA A 107 2.23 -3.91 13.04
C ALA A 107 0.72 -3.81 13.27
#